data_AF-A0A959MDL8-F1
#
_entry.id   AF-A0A959MDL8-F1
#
_cell.length_a   1.000
_cell.length_b   1.000
_cell.length_c   1.000
_cell.angle_alpha   90.00
_cell.angle_beta   90.00
_cell.angle_gamma   90.00
#
_symmetry.space_group_name_H-M   'P 1'
#
loop_
_entity.id
_entity.type
_entity.pdbx_description
1 polymer ?
#
loop_
_entity_poly.entity_id
_entity_poly.type
_entity_poly.pdbx_seq_one_letter_code
_entity_poly.pdbx_strand_id
1 'polypeptide(L)'
;APIFIDDTAALNIFELRAKCRRLKNKHNVGLIIIDYLQLMSGAGDNRNVNREQEISRISRDLKSLAKELQIPIIALSQLSREVEKRKEGAKIPQLSDLRESGAIEQDADMVMFLYRPEYYEITSNEHGDNNKGETYVKIAKHRNGSLDNVKLKALLHIQKFIEEQDDGNIAGSLPEGNWKPVKTDDGDGAKLYIQKGSKMNDDKFDEEAPF
;
A
#
# COMPACT_ATOMS: atom_id res chain seq x y z
N ALA A 1 -17.57 7.59 8.28
CA ALA A 1 -17.57 8.05 6.88
C ALA A 1 -18.41 7.08 6.03
N PRO A 2 -19.18 7.54 5.03
CA PRO A 2 -19.97 6.65 4.18
C PRO A 2 -19.07 5.74 3.32
N ILE A 3 -19.43 4.47 3.21
CA ILE A 3 -18.72 3.47 2.40
C ILE A 3 -19.65 3.04 1.27
N PHE A 4 -19.15 3.08 0.03
CA PHE A 4 -19.84 2.61 -1.16
C PHE A 4 -19.14 1.35 -1.65
N ILE A 5 -19.90 0.27 -1.84
CA ILE A 5 -19.40 -1.02 -2.30
C ILE A 5 -19.99 -1.31 -3.67
N ASP A 6 -19.14 -1.75 -4.59
CA ASP A 6 -19.53 -2.21 -5.92
C ASP A 6 -18.89 -3.58 -6.15
N ASP A 7 -19.70 -4.62 -6.19
CA ASP A 7 -19.32 -6.03 -6.30
C ASP A 7 -19.43 -6.56 -7.74
N THR A 8 -19.55 -5.67 -8.72
CA THR A 8 -19.62 -6.07 -10.14
C THR A 8 -18.35 -6.82 -10.54
N ALA A 9 -18.51 -8.08 -10.94
CA ALA A 9 -17.40 -8.92 -11.40
C ALA A 9 -16.81 -8.44 -12.74
N ALA A 10 -15.52 -8.70 -12.94
CA ALA A 10 -14.81 -8.50 -14.21
C ALA A 10 -14.90 -7.09 -14.81
N LEU A 11 -15.03 -6.06 -13.96
CA LEU A 11 -15.09 -4.66 -14.36
C LEU A 11 -13.93 -4.28 -15.28
N ASN A 12 -14.26 -3.72 -16.44
CA ASN A 12 -13.25 -3.14 -17.30
C ASN A 12 -12.84 -1.75 -16.79
N ILE A 13 -11.66 -1.28 -17.22
CA ILE A 13 -11.11 0.01 -16.77
C ILE A 13 -11.99 1.22 -17.12
N PHE A 14 -12.75 1.16 -18.22
CA PHE A 14 -13.62 2.25 -18.65
C PHE A 14 -14.85 2.39 -17.75
N GLU A 15 -15.48 1.26 -17.40
CA GLU A 15 -16.58 1.17 -16.46
C GLU A 15 -16.14 1.62 -15.07
N LEU A 16 -14.97 1.18 -14.61
CA LEU A 16 -14.39 1.64 -13.35
C LEU A 16 -14.25 3.17 -13.34
N ARG A 17 -13.61 3.74 -14.36
CA ARG A 17 -13.44 5.21 -14.48
C ARG A 17 -14.79 5.94 -14.44
N ALA A 18 -15.79 5.46 -15.17
CA ALA A 18 -17.12 6.07 -15.21
C ALA A 18 -17.81 6.03 -13.83
N LYS A 19 -17.73 4.88 -13.14
CA LYS A 19 -18.27 4.69 -11.79
C LYS A 19 -17.57 5.61 -10.77
N CYS A 20 -16.23 5.66 -10.78
CA CYS A 20 -15.46 6.52 -9.88
C CYS A 20 -15.78 8.01 -10.09
N ARG A 21 -15.85 8.49 -11.35
CA ARG A 21 -16.25 9.87 -11.65
C ARG A 21 -17.65 10.19 -11.13
N ARG A 22 -18.61 9.28 -11.35
CA ARG A 22 -19.99 9.44 -10.87
C ARG A 22 -20.04 9.52 -9.34
N LEU A 23 -19.31 8.65 -8.64
CA LEU A 23 -19.24 8.65 -7.18
C LEU A 23 -18.56 9.90 -6.63
N LYS A 24 -17.48 10.38 -7.27
CA LYS A 24 -16.83 11.64 -6.92
C LYS A 24 -17.78 12.83 -7.08
N ASN A 25 -18.53 12.90 -8.18
CA ASN A 25 -19.45 14.01 -8.41
C ASN A 25 -20.67 13.98 -7.47
N LYS A 26 -21.22 12.80 -7.17
CA LYS A 26 -22.44 12.68 -6.34
C LYS A 26 -22.15 12.71 -4.84
N HIS A 27 -21.05 12.12 -4.41
CA HIS A 27 -20.78 11.86 -2.99
C HIS A 27 -19.42 12.38 -2.52
N ASN A 28 -18.65 13.03 -3.40
CA ASN A 28 -17.33 13.56 -3.11
C ASN A 28 -16.39 12.54 -2.43
N VAL A 29 -16.33 11.31 -2.96
CA VAL A 29 -15.47 10.25 -2.39
C VAL A 29 -14.01 10.71 -2.26
N GLY A 30 -13.34 10.25 -1.20
CA GLY A 30 -11.97 10.66 -0.83
C GLY A 30 -10.92 9.55 -0.89
N LEU A 31 -11.33 8.30 -1.14
CA LEU A 31 -10.47 7.14 -1.28
C LEU A 31 -11.15 6.12 -2.20
N ILE A 32 -10.36 5.43 -3.02
CA ILE A 32 -10.81 4.29 -3.83
C ILE A 32 -9.96 3.08 -3.46
N ILE A 33 -10.60 1.94 -3.20
CA ILE A 33 -9.94 0.66 -2.94
C ILE A 33 -10.39 -0.34 -4.03
N ILE A 34 -9.44 -1.04 -4.64
CA ILE A 34 -9.68 -2.01 -5.71
C ILE A 34 -9.12 -3.38 -5.28
N ASP A 35 -9.99 -4.38 -5.20
CA ASP A 35 -9.67 -5.77 -4.87
C ASP A 35 -10.06 -6.69 -6.03
N TYR A 36 -9.14 -7.24 -6.82
CA TYR A 36 -7.73 -6.88 -6.98
C TYR A 36 -7.43 -6.71 -8.47
N LEU A 37 -6.31 -6.05 -8.82
CA LEU A 37 -6.02 -5.59 -10.20
C LEU A 37 -6.16 -6.67 -11.27
N GLN A 38 -5.79 -7.90 -10.93
CA GLN A 38 -5.79 -9.03 -11.86
C GLN A 38 -7.21 -9.58 -12.14
N LEU A 39 -8.28 -9.07 -11.53
CA LEU A 39 -9.65 -9.37 -11.93
C LEU A 39 -10.21 -8.39 -12.96
N MET A 40 -9.50 -7.30 -13.24
CA MET A 40 -9.89 -6.36 -14.28
C MET A 40 -9.58 -6.95 -15.65
N SER A 41 -10.58 -6.89 -16.54
CA SER A 41 -10.45 -7.31 -17.93
C SER A 41 -10.08 -6.12 -18.81
N GLY A 42 -9.06 -6.30 -19.64
CA GLY A 42 -8.72 -5.44 -20.75
C GLY A 42 -9.82 -5.56 -21.78
N ALA A 43 -10.39 -4.43 -22.17
CA ALA A 43 -11.43 -4.40 -23.20
C ALA A 43 -10.91 -5.06 -24.49
N GLY A 44 -11.27 -6.32 -24.75
CA GLY A 44 -10.94 -7.02 -25.99
C GLY A 44 -10.84 -8.54 -25.84
N ASP A 45 -11.66 -9.24 -26.60
CA ASP A 45 -11.77 -10.70 -26.81
C ASP A 45 -10.50 -11.33 -27.47
N ASN A 46 -9.34 -10.68 -27.36
CA ASN A 46 -8.09 -11.12 -27.98
C ASN A 46 -7.33 -12.02 -27.01
N ARG A 47 -7.52 -13.33 -27.16
CA ARG A 47 -6.79 -14.43 -26.49
C ARG A 47 -5.25 -14.41 -26.64
N ASN A 48 -4.68 -13.36 -27.22
CA ASN A 48 -3.25 -13.20 -27.50
C ASN A 48 -2.61 -11.94 -26.88
N VAL A 49 -3.35 -11.14 -26.10
CA VAL A 49 -2.71 -10.02 -25.39
C VAL A 49 -1.89 -10.57 -24.23
N ASN A 50 -0.59 -10.28 -24.21
CA ASN A 50 0.28 -10.63 -23.10
C ASN A 50 -0.26 -9.97 -21.83
N ARG A 51 -0.58 -10.78 -20.82
CA ARG A 51 -1.14 -10.34 -19.54
C ARG A 51 -0.33 -9.22 -18.89
N GLU A 52 0.99 -9.25 -19.06
CA GLU A 52 1.90 -8.21 -18.58
C GLU A 52 1.59 -6.83 -19.18
N GLN A 53 1.28 -6.78 -20.48
CA GLN A 53 0.94 -5.52 -21.17
C GLN A 53 -0.41 -4.97 -20.70
N GLU A 54 -1.37 -5.86 -20.44
CA GLU A 54 -2.68 -5.50 -19.93
C GLU A 54 -2.58 -4.90 -18.52
N ILE A 55 -1.85 -5.57 -17.62
CA ILE A 55 -1.62 -5.05 -16.26
C ILE A 55 -0.85 -3.73 -16.32
N SER A 56 0.13 -3.62 -17.22
CA SER A 56 0.87 -2.39 -17.45
C SER A 56 -0.04 -1.23 -17.90
N ARG A 57 -1.05 -1.53 -18.72
CA ARG A 57 -2.05 -0.53 -19.15
C ARG A 57 -2.97 -0.15 -17.98
N ILE A 58 -3.48 -1.12 -17.24
CA ILE A 58 -4.35 -0.90 -16.07
C ILE A 58 -3.63 0.00 -15.05
N SER A 59 -2.37 -0.30 -14.75
CA SER A 59 -1.53 0.49 -13.84
C SER A 59 -1.47 1.98 -14.23
N ARG A 60 -1.11 2.27 -15.48
CA ARG A 60 -1.07 3.65 -16.01
C ARG A 60 -2.44 4.32 -15.99
N ASP A 61 -3.49 3.57 -16.32
CA ASP A 61 -4.85 4.09 -16.34
C ASP A 61 -5.33 4.47 -14.94
N LEU A 62 -5.02 3.66 -13.92
CA LEU A 62 -5.32 3.96 -12.53
C LEU A 62 -4.54 5.16 -12.01
N LYS A 63 -3.24 5.25 -12.34
CA LYS A 63 -2.44 6.44 -12.00
C LYS A 63 -3.02 7.71 -12.61
N SER A 64 -3.49 7.64 -13.85
CA SER A 64 -4.15 8.76 -14.52
C SER A 64 -5.47 9.11 -13.84
N LEU A 65 -6.29 8.11 -13.50
CA LEU A 65 -7.56 8.31 -12.78
C LEU A 65 -7.35 8.94 -11.39
N ALA A 66 -6.34 8.50 -10.65
CA ALA A 66 -5.99 9.08 -9.34
C ALA A 66 -5.65 10.57 -9.44
N LYS A 67 -4.84 10.94 -10.45
CA LYS A 67 -4.48 12.34 -10.73
C LYS A 67 -5.68 13.16 -11.20
N GLU A 68 -6.51 12.59 -12.06
CA GLU A 68 -7.71 13.24 -12.60
C GLU A 68 -8.72 13.56 -11.49
N LEU A 69 -9.00 12.60 -10.62
CA LEU A 69 -9.97 12.78 -9.52
C LEU A 69 -9.36 13.47 -8.30
N GLN A 70 -8.03 13.60 -8.25
CA GLN A 70 -7.26 14.06 -7.09
C GLN A 70 -7.58 13.26 -5.81
N ILE A 71 -7.62 11.93 -5.94
CA ILE A 71 -7.99 11.00 -4.86
C ILE A 71 -6.94 9.87 -4.80
N PRO A 72 -6.49 9.46 -3.60
CA PRO A 72 -5.67 8.26 -3.45
C PRO A 72 -6.43 7.01 -3.91
N ILE A 73 -5.75 6.15 -4.67
CA ILE A 73 -6.25 4.84 -5.09
C ILE A 73 -5.34 3.77 -4.48
N ILE A 74 -5.93 2.87 -3.68
CA ILE A 74 -5.27 1.67 -3.18
C ILE A 74 -5.71 0.52 -4.06
N ALA A 75 -4.74 -0.16 -4.67
CA ALA A 75 -4.99 -1.32 -5.50
C ALA A 75 -4.27 -2.53 -4.91
N LEU A 76 -5.02 -3.61 -4.68
CA LEU A 76 -4.44 -4.88 -4.27
C LEU A 76 -3.86 -5.60 -5.49
N SER A 77 -2.68 -6.18 -5.32
CA SER A 77 -2.01 -6.97 -6.34
C SER A 77 -1.56 -8.29 -5.75
N GLN A 78 -1.84 -9.38 -6.45
CA GLN A 78 -1.26 -10.68 -6.12
C GLN A 78 0.21 -10.75 -6.56
N LEU A 79 1.00 -11.48 -5.79
CA LEU A 79 2.40 -11.74 -6.09
C LEU A 79 2.55 -13.02 -6.92
N SER A 80 3.64 -13.10 -7.70
CA SER A 80 4.00 -14.34 -8.38
C SER A 80 4.32 -15.45 -7.37
N ARG A 81 4.03 -16.71 -7.72
CA ARG A 81 4.35 -17.89 -6.89
C ARG A 81 5.86 -18.11 -6.70
N GLU A 82 6.71 -17.39 -7.43
CA GLU A 82 8.16 -17.46 -7.28
C GLU A 82 8.65 -17.04 -5.89
N VAL A 83 7.88 -16.22 -5.16
CA VAL A 83 8.18 -15.90 -3.74
C VAL A 83 8.23 -17.14 -2.86
N GLU A 84 7.38 -18.13 -3.16
CA GLU A 84 7.24 -19.35 -2.37
C GLU A 84 8.36 -20.37 -2.62
N LYS A 85 9.02 -20.27 -3.77
CA LYS A 85 10.12 -21.17 -4.16
C LYS A 85 11.46 -20.77 -3.54
N ARG A 86 11.55 -19.59 -2.93
CA ARG A 86 12.77 -19.13 -2.26
C ARG A 86 13.03 -19.92 -0.99
N LYS A 87 14.31 -20.01 -0.61
CA LYS A 87 14.77 -20.66 0.62
C LYS A 87 14.06 -20.06 1.85
N GLU A 88 13.92 -20.87 2.90
CA GLU A 88 13.40 -20.42 4.19
C GLU A 88 14.15 -19.16 4.68
N GLY A 89 13.41 -18.19 5.21
CA GLY A 89 13.93 -16.85 5.56
C GLY A 89 14.01 -15.85 4.40
N ALA A 90 14.02 -16.31 3.14
CA ALA A 90 14.02 -15.44 1.95
C ALA A 90 12.64 -15.29 1.30
N LYS A 91 11.56 -15.69 1.98
CA LYS A 91 10.16 -15.59 1.49
C LYS A 91 9.53 -14.21 1.70
N ILE A 92 10.31 -13.23 2.14
CA ILE A 92 9.86 -11.84 2.27
C ILE A 92 9.62 -11.27 0.86
N PRO A 93 8.44 -10.71 0.58
CA PRO A 93 8.19 -10.10 -0.72
C PRO A 93 9.12 -8.93 -1.05
N GLN A 94 9.40 -8.79 -2.35
CA GLN A 94 10.25 -7.78 -2.96
C GLN A 94 9.62 -7.28 -4.26
N LEU A 95 10.10 -6.13 -4.76
CA LEU A 95 9.53 -5.50 -5.96
C LEU A 95 9.56 -6.42 -7.19
N SER A 96 10.60 -7.24 -7.31
CA SER A 96 10.70 -8.23 -8.39
C SER A 96 9.64 -9.33 -8.34
N ASP A 97 8.88 -9.49 -7.25
CA ASP A 97 7.74 -10.43 -7.19
C ASP A 97 6.49 -9.91 -7.89
N LEU A 98 6.47 -8.61 -8.19
CA LEU A 98 5.51 -8.00 -9.10
C LEU A 98 5.90 -8.26 -10.58
N ARG A 99 6.80 -9.23 -10.86
CA ARG A 99 7.47 -9.44 -12.16
C ARG A 99 6.57 -9.46 -13.38
N GLU A 100 5.33 -9.92 -13.23
CA GLU A 100 4.31 -9.92 -14.29
C GLU A 100 3.76 -8.50 -14.58
N SER A 101 4.34 -7.49 -13.95
CA SER A 101 3.79 -6.15 -13.79
C SER A 101 4.88 -5.13 -13.44
N GLY A 102 6.05 -5.17 -14.09
CA GLY A 102 7.11 -4.16 -13.86
C GLY A 102 6.63 -2.70 -14.01
N ALA A 103 5.58 -2.47 -14.79
CA ALA A 103 4.90 -1.18 -14.86
C ALA A 103 4.20 -0.75 -13.55
N ILE A 104 3.64 -1.69 -12.76
CA ILE A 104 3.08 -1.37 -11.43
C ILE A 104 4.17 -0.77 -10.55
N GLU A 105 5.34 -1.42 -10.52
CA GLU A 105 6.48 -0.91 -9.76
C GLU A 105 6.82 0.51 -10.22
N GLN A 106 6.87 0.78 -11.52
CA GLN A 106 7.23 2.10 -12.04
C GLN A 106 6.16 3.17 -11.73
N ASP A 107 4.90 2.88 -12.02
CA ASP A 107 3.80 3.86 -11.96
C ASP A 107 3.35 4.19 -10.53
N ALA A 108 3.44 3.22 -9.61
CA ALA A 108 2.99 3.39 -8.23
C ALA A 108 3.80 4.49 -7.50
N ASP A 109 3.11 5.29 -6.69
CA ASP A 109 3.77 6.24 -5.78
C ASP A 109 4.32 5.54 -4.53
N MET A 110 3.65 4.48 -4.08
CA MET A 110 4.03 3.66 -2.94
C MET A 110 3.72 2.19 -3.23
N VAL A 111 4.60 1.28 -2.80
CA VAL A 111 4.38 -0.17 -2.85
C VAL A 111 4.59 -0.72 -1.45
N MET A 112 3.57 -1.42 -0.95
CA MET A 112 3.59 -2.06 0.36
C MET A 112 3.40 -3.56 0.21
N PHE A 113 4.17 -4.34 0.96
CA PHE A 113 4.01 -5.78 1.05
C PHE A 113 3.57 -6.17 2.45
N LEU A 114 2.72 -7.19 2.55
CA LEU A 114 2.37 -7.85 3.79
C LEU A 114 3.19 -9.13 3.92
N TYR A 115 3.83 -9.30 5.07
CA TYR A 115 4.58 -10.50 5.40
C TYR A 115 4.20 -11.00 6.79
N ARG A 116 3.96 -12.30 6.91
CA ARG A 116 3.58 -12.97 8.16
C ARG A 116 4.49 -14.17 8.38
N PRO A 117 5.40 -14.14 9.36
CA PRO A 117 6.28 -15.27 9.66
C PRO A 117 5.51 -16.55 9.98
N GLU A 118 4.41 -16.43 10.73
CA GLU A 118 3.54 -17.54 11.12
C GLU A 118 2.97 -18.31 9.92
N TYR A 119 2.71 -17.64 8.80
CA TYR A 119 2.24 -18.29 7.56
C TYR A 119 3.28 -19.27 6.99
N TYR A 120 4.56 -19.07 7.33
CA TYR A 120 5.68 -19.92 6.93
C TYR A 120 6.17 -20.84 8.05
N GLU A 121 5.34 -21.06 9.09
CA GLU A 121 5.67 -21.87 10.27
C GLU A 121 6.87 -21.35 11.09
N ILE A 122 7.29 -20.10 10.83
CA ILE A 122 8.33 -19.41 11.60
C ILE A 122 7.66 -18.81 12.83
N THR A 123 7.77 -19.50 13.96
CA THR A 123 7.08 -19.14 15.23
C THR A 123 7.99 -18.53 16.29
N SER A 124 9.28 -18.42 16.01
CA SER A 124 10.27 -17.73 16.84
C SER A 124 11.05 -16.70 16.03
N ASN A 125 11.28 -15.52 16.59
CA ASN A 125 12.17 -14.51 16.01
C ASN A 125 13.66 -14.88 16.22
N GLU A 126 14.58 -14.08 15.68
CA GLU A 126 16.04 -14.28 15.84
C GLU A 126 16.51 -14.25 17.31
N HIS A 127 15.69 -13.68 18.21
CA HIS A 127 15.95 -13.58 19.66
C HIS A 127 15.30 -14.72 20.47
N GLY A 128 14.54 -15.61 19.83
CA GLY A 128 13.85 -16.73 20.46
C GLY A 128 12.45 -16.40 21.00
N ASP A 129 11.95 -15.18 20.82
CA ASP A 129 10.60 -14.78 21.23
C ASP A 129 9.53 -15.28 20.26
N ASN A 130 8.34 -15.54 20.79
CA ASN A 130 7.20 -15.96 20.01
C ASN A 130 6.66 -14.80 19.15
N ASN A 131 6.67 -14.98 17.84
CA ASN A 131 6.22 -13.99 16.84
C ASN A 131 4.80 -14.27 16.29
N LYS A 132 4.00 -15.10 16.97
CA LYS A 132 2.64 -15.45 16.52
C LYS A 132 1.74 -14.22 16.40
N GLY A 133 1.02 -14.15 15.28
CA GLY A 133 0.15 -13.01 14.97
C GLY A 133 0.89 -11.75 14.53
N GLU A 134 2.23 -11.74 14.49
CA GLU A 134 2.98 -10.62 13.93
C GLU A 134 2.73 -10.52 12.41
N THR A 135 2.52 -9.29 11.95
CA THR A 135 2.41 -8.96 10.54
C THR A 135 3.26 -7.74 10.25
N TYR A 136 4.10 -7.86 9.24
CA TYR A 136 4.99 -6.80 8.80
C TYR A 136 4.42 -6.15 7.55
N VAL A 137 4.22 -4.84 7.59
CA VAL A 137 3.89 -4.00 6.45
C VAL A 137 5.18 -3.35 5.97
N LYS A 138 5.76 -3.90 4.91
CA LYS A 138 7.01 -3.41 4.31
C LYS A 138 6.72 -2.39 3.23
N ILE A 139 7.12 -1.14 3.43
CA ILE A 139 7.11 -0.10 2.40
C ILE A 139 8.34 -0.31 1.52
N ALA A 140 8.16 -1.04 0.42
CA ALA A 140 9.24 -1.38 -0.50
C ALA A 140 9.54 -0.29 -1.54
N LYS A 141 8.59 0.62 -1.77
CA LYS A 141 8.77 1.81 -2.60
C LYS A 141 8.01 2.98 -2.00
N HIS A 142 8.62 4.16 -1.97
CA HIS A 142 7.94 5.41 -1.65
C HIS A 142 8.57 6.56 -2.45
N ARG A 143 7.81 7.21 -3.35
CA ARG A 143 8.32 8.33 -4.15
C ARG A 143 8.60 9.61 -3.34
N ASN A 144 7.97 9.77 -2.18
CA ASN A 144 7.95 11.03 -1.42
C ASN A 144 8.44 10.85 0.03
N GLY A 145 9.08 9.73 0.37
CA GLY A 145 9.48 9.44 1.75
C GLY A 145 10.42 8.25 1.87
N SER A 146 10.73 7.86 3.10
CA SER A 146 11.62 6.74 3.38
C SER A 146 10.92 5.39 3.22
N LEU A 147 11.73 4.37 2.95
CA LEU A 147 11.30 2.98 3.12
C LEU A 147 11.22 2.68 4.61
N ASP A 148 10.27 1.82 5.00
CA ASP A 148 10.05 1.47 6.40
C ASP A 148 9.40 0.08 6.51
N ASN A 149 9.53 -0.56 7.66
CA ASN A 149 8.86 -1.80 8.00
C ASN A 149 8.01 -1.58 9.25
N VAL A 150 6.69 -1.48 9.07
CA VAL A 150 5.76 -1.26 10.17
C VAL A 150 5.31 -2.61 10.71
N LYS A 151 5.55 -2.84 12.00
CA LYS A 151 5.06 -4.04 12.70
C LYS A 151 3.63 -3.82 13.19
N LEU A 152 2.74 -4.75 12.85
CA LEU A 152 1.35 -4.81 13.29
C LEU A 152 1.06 -6.19 13.88
N LYS A 153 -0.05 -6.29 14.61
CA LYS A 153 -0.60 -7.57 15.06
C LYS A 153 -1.90 -7.89 14.32
N ALA A 154 -1.98 -9.07 13.72
CA ALA A 154 -3.15 -9.55 13.00
C ALA A 154 -3.98 -10.50 13.86
N LEU A 155 -5.17 -10.06 14.23
CA LEU A 155 -6.20 -10.86 14.88
C LEU A 155 -7.07 -11.53 13.81
N LEU A 156 -6.57 -12.63 13.23
CA LEU A 156 -7.23 -13.29 12.09
C LEU A 156 -8.65 -13.78 12.37
N HIS A 157 -8.93 -14.22 13.60
CA HIS A 157 -10.25 -14.72 14.01
C HIS A 157 -11.36 -13.66 13.86
N ILE A 158 -10.99 -12.38 13.78
CA ILE A 158 -11.90 -11.25 13.55
C ILE A 158 -11.44 -10.37 12.37
N GLN A 159 -10.48 -10.83 11.57
CA GLN A 159 -9.91 -10.10 10.43
C GLN A 159 -9.50 -8.65 10.75
N LYS A 160 -8.86 -8.44 11.91
CA LYS A 160 -8.49 -7.10 12.40
C LYS A 160 -6.98 -6.96 12.52
N PHE A 161 -6.43 -5.86 11.99
CA PHE A 161 -5.07 -5.42 12.26
C PHE A 161 -5.08 -4.40 13.40
N ILE A 162 -4.17 -4.54 14.35
CA ILE A 162 -3.97 -3.59 15.45
C ILE A 162 -2.52 -3.15 15.50
N GLU A 163 -2.30 -1.90 15.89
CA GLU A 163 -0.99 -1.44 16.32
C GLU A 163 -0.62 -2.17 17.61
N GLU A 164 0.63 -2.61 17.70
CA GLU A 164 1.18 -3.01 18.99
C GLU A 164 1.34 -1.72 19.81
N GLN A 165 0.59 -1.58 20.91
CA GLN A 165 0.84 -0.47 21.82
C GLN A 165 2.27 -0.65 22.33
N ASP A 166 3.09 0.36 22.07
CA ASP A 166 4.43 0.43 22.62
C ASP A 166 4.26 0.59 24.15
N ASP A 167 4.19 -0.54 24.86
CA ASP A 167 4.21 -0.61 26.32
C ASP A 167 5.62 -0.27 26.83
N GLY A 168 6.18 0.86 26.38
CA GLY A 168 7.30 1.62 26.93
C GLY A 168 8.52 0.88 27.45
N ASN A 169 8.78 -0.38 27.08
CA ASN A 169 9.77 -1.19 27.79
C ASN A 169 10.37 -2.35 27.00
N ILE A 170 10.71 -2.15 25.72
CA ILE A 170 11.73 -2.97 25.06
C ILE A 170 12.78 -2.07 24.41
N ALA A 171 13.82 -1.80 25.19
CA ALA A 171 15.10 -1.31 24.68
C ALA A 171 15.76 -2.42 23.86
N GLY A 172 15.92 -2.23 22.54
CA GLY A 172 16.69 -3.16 21.72
C GLY A 172 16.49 -3.04 20.21
N SER A 173 17.14 -2.04 19.62
CA SER A 173 17.56 -1.96 18.20
C SER A 173 16.49 -2.14 17.12
N LEU A 174 15.91 -1.03 16.65
CA LEU A 174 15.69 -0.70 15.23
C LEU A 174 15.48 0.84 15.14
N PRO A 175 15.97 1.54 14.09
CA PRO A 175 15.92 3.00 14.03
C PRO A 175 14.46 3.48 13.95
N GLU A 176 14.08 4.35 14.90
CA GLU A 176 12.76 4.97 14.98
C GLU A 176 12.39 5.64 13.64
N GLY A 177 11.33 5.13 13.00
CA GLY A 177 10.73 5.77 11.84
C GLY A 177 10.16 7.13 12.20
N ASN A 178 10.29 8.11 11.30
CA ASN A 178 9.90 9.51 11.54
C ASN A 178 8.38 9.77 11.48
N TRP A 179 7.55 8.72 11.59
CA TRP A 179 6.10 8.79 11.47
C TRP A 179 5.48 9.03 12.84
N LYS A 180 4.89 10.23 13.01
CA LYS A 180 4.11 10.56 14.21
C LYS A 180 2.61 10.42 13.92
N PRO A 181 1.83 9.77 14.81
CA PRO A 181 0.39 9.71 14.66
C PRO A 181 -0.19 11.14 14.75
N VAL A 182 -1.10 11.49 13.86
CA VAL A 182 -1.88 12.73 13.98
C VAL A 182 -2.83 12.55 15.15
N LYS A 183 -2.79 13.46 16.12
CA LYS A 183 -3.78 13.52 17.19
C LYS A 183 -5.12 13.93 16.59
N THR A 184 -6.03 12.97 16.43
CA THR A 184 -7.45 13.23 16.23
C THR A 184 -8.09 13.42 17.60
N ASP A 185 -8.87 14.48 17.78
CA ASP A 185 -9.52 14.83 19.06
C ASP A 185 -10.65 13.84 19.45
N ASP A 186 -10.98 12.89 18.55
CA ASP A 186 -11.96 11.84 18.77
C ASP A 186 -11.27 10.52 19.14
N GLY A 187 -11.39 10.14 20.41
CA GLY A 187 -10.66 9.07 21.09
C GLY A 187 -11.02 7.62 20.73
N ASP A 188 -11.45 7.31 19.51
CA ASP A 188 -11.64 5.91 19.07
C ASP A 188 -11.64 5.73 17.54
N GLY A 189 -10.75 6.45 16.85
CA GLY A 189 -10.58 6.38 15.39
C GLY A 189 -9.26 5.75 14.96
N ALA A 190 -9.23 5.16 13.77
CA ALA A 190 -7.99 4.73 13.12
C ALA A 190 -7.02 5.92 13.01
N LYS A 191 -5.81 5.79 13.58
CA LYS A 191 -4.82 6.86 13.60
C LYS A 191 -4.33 7.14 12.18
N LEU A 192 -4.52 8.37 11.72
CA LEU A 192 -3.95 8.85 10.47
C LEU A 192 -2.49 9.25 10.71
N TYR A 193 -1.57 8.67 9.95
CA TYR A 193 -0.17 9.06 9.99
C TYR A 193 0.12 10.01 8.84
N ILE A 194 0.63 11.20 9.17
CA ILE A 194 1.07 12.20 8.19
C ILE A 194 2.54 12.48 8.47
N GLN A 195 3.39 12.25 7.48
CA GLN A 195 4.75 12.76 7.50
C GLN A 195 4.67 14.30 7.36
N LYS A 196 5.00 15.03 8.44
CA LYS A 196 5.20 16.48 8.34
C LYS A 196 6.34 16.73 7.34
N GLY A 197 6.09 17.59 6.36
CA GLY A 197 7.14 18.05 5.45
C GLY A 197 8.32 18.63 6.23
N SER A 198 9.54 18.43 5.71
CA SER A 198 10.76 18.98 6.31
C SER A 198 10.66 20.50 6.48
N LYS A 199 11.08 21.00 7.65
CA LYS A 199 11.21 22.43 7.98
C LYS A 199 12.20 23.22 7.08
N MET A 200 12.74 22.61 6.02
CA MET A 200 13.65 23.28 5.08
C MET A 200 12.95 24.05 3.96
N ASN A 201 11.61 24.01 3.89
CA ASN A 201 10.85 24.72 2.84
C ASN A 201 10.15 26.00 3.32
N ASP A 202 10.43 26.46 4.55
CA ASP A 202 9.75 27.64 5.15
C ASP A 202 10.70 28.83 5.41
N ASP A 203 11.93 28.78 4.87
CA ASP A 203 12.77 29.97 4.82
C ASP A 203 12.34 30.82 3.63
N LYS A 204 11.69 31.95 3.95
CA LYS A 204 11.46 33.05 3.04
C LYS A 204 12.78 33.38 2.33
N PHE A 205 12.74 33.43 1.01
CA PHE A 205 13.79 34.04 0.20
C PHE A 205 14.01 35.47 0.71
N ASP A 206 15.09 35.70 1.45
CA ASP A 206 15.63 37.04 1.63
C ASP A 206 16.19 37.48 0.27
N GLU A 207 15.55 38.50 -0.30
CA GLU A 207 16.04 39.27 -1.43
C GLU A 207 17.30 40.04 -1.01
N GLU A 208 18.46 39.37 -0.93
CA GLU A 208 19.76 40.04 -1.05
C GLU A 208 20.89 39.00 -1.18
N ALA A 209 21.34 38.77 -2.42
CA ALA A 209 22.68 38.28 -2.67
C ALA A 209 23.30 39.13 -3.78
N PRO A 210 24.37 39.90 -3.50
CA PRO A 210 25.18 40.51 -4.53
C PRO A 210 26.18 39.46 -5.07
N PHE A 211 26.49 39.60 -6.36
CA PHE A 211 27.43 38.82 -7.19
C PHE A 211 26.86 37.59 -7.89
#